data_AF-A0A7S0HNJ9-F1
#
_entry.id   AF-A0A7S0HNJ9-F1
#
_cell.length_a   1.000
_cell.length_b   1.000
_cell.length_c   1.000
_cell.angle_alpha   90.00
_cell.angle_beta   90.00
_cell.angle_gamma   90.00
#
_symmetry.space_group_name_H-M   'P 1'
#
loop_
_entity.id
_entity.type
_entity.pdbx_description
1 polymer ?
#
loop_
_entity_poly.entity_id
_entity_poly.type
_entity_poly.pdbx_seq_one_letter_code
_entity_poly.pdbx_strand_id
1 'polypeptide(L)'
;RRRSSPARIDSDLSDMSATKKQKLPEAKEYFPGQAAIEYKGSDSIDPMAFKYYNAEEVVAGKKMKDWLRFAVCWWHTWKGNGADIFGLDGSYERPWSTENTLEGALERVDVHFEFCQKLGVEYYCFHDRDVAPEGKSVAETDAILDQVVAKMAAKQKETKVELLWGTCNLFSHPRYMNGACTNPDPAVVCHAAAAVKKCLEVTKKLGGANFVMWGGRDGYQTLLNTEYAQENANYAHFLRALSAYKKEIGFKGQLLLEPKPREPMAHQYN
;
A
#
# COMPACT_ATOMS: atom_id res chain seq x y z
N ARG A 1 49.55 -43.15 63.09
CA ARG A 1 48.71 -42.16 62.38
C ARG A 1 47.44 -42.88 61.93
N ARG A 2 46.29 -42.51 62.51
CA ARG A 2 45.02 -43.28 62.48
C ARG A 2 44.27 -43.11 61.14
N ARG A 3 43.55 -44.18 60.78
CA ARG A 3 42.72 -44.43 59.58
C ARG A 3 41.51 -43.49 59.44
N SER A 4 41.01 -43.27 58.21
CA SER A 4 39.57 -43.48 57.83
C SER A 4 39.24 -43.09 56.37
N SER A 5 38.21 -43.79 55.87
CA SER A 5 37.53 -43.92 54.56
C SER A 5 37.38 -42.77 53.55
N PRO A 6 37.03 -43.11 52.28
CA PRO A 6 36.65 -42.18 51.22
C PRO A 6 35.16 -41.78 51.33
N ALA A 7 34.87 -40.49 51.21
CA ALA A 7 33.50 -39.98 51.15
C ALA A 7 32.99 -39.94 49.71
N ARG A 8 31.80 -40.51 49.51
CA ARG A 8 30.96 -40.38 48.32
C ARG A 8 30.56 -38.92 48.14
N ILE A 9 30.54 -38.43 46.90
CA ILE A 9 29.79 -37.23 46.52
C ILE A 9 28.58 -37.74 45.75
N ASP A 10 27.42 -37.57 46.37
CA ASP A 10 26.12 -37.88 45.81
C ASP A 10 25.78 -36.97 44.63
N SER A 11 24.99 -37.55 43.73
CA SER A 11 24.34 -36.91 42.59
C SER A 11 23.42 -35.76 43.01
N ASP A 12 23.54 -34.62 42.34
CA ASP A 12 22.44 -33.65 42.28
C ASP A 12 22.16 -33.26 40.82
N LEU A 13 21.31 -34.06 40.20
CA LEU A 13 20.59 -33.77 38.96
C LEU A 13 19.27 -33.10 39.36
N SER A 14 19.29 -31.80 39.64
CA SER A 14 18.03 -31.08 39.88
C SER A 14 18.12 -29.56 39.66
N ASP A 15 18.64 -29.06 38.54
CA ASP A 15 18.26 -27.71 38.12
C ASP A 15 18.38 -27.46 36.61
N MET A 16 17.36 -27.86 35.84
CA MET A 16 17.13 -27.36 34.48
C MET A 16 15.64 -27.36 34.15
N SER A 17 14.85 -26.48 34.79
CA SER A 17 13.57 -26.07 34.19
C SER A 17 13.12 -24.69 34.66
N ALA A 18 13.70 -23.65 34.09
CA ALA A 18 13.08 -22.33 34.05
C ALA A 18 13.55 -21.55 32.82
N THR A 19 13.12 -21.99 31.63
CA THR A 19 13.12 -21.10 30.46
C THR A 19 12.16 -19.95 30.74
N LYS A 20 12.71 -18.79 31.12
CA LYS A 20 12.01 -17.51 31.07
C LYS A 20 11.41 -17.39 29.67
N LYS A 21 10.08 -17.51 29.57
CA LYS A 21 9.34 -17.02 28.40
C LYS A 21 9.69 -15.54 28.28
N GLN A 22 10.59 -15.19 27.36
CA GLN A 22 10.78 -13.82 26.94
C GLN A 22 9.40 -13.34 26.48
N LYS A 23 8.80 -12.43 27.25
CA LYS A 23 7.60 -11.72 26.83
C LYS A 23 7.98 -11.04 25.53
N LEU A 24 7.42 -11.49 24.41
CA LEU A 24 7.54 -10.77 23.13
C LEU A 24 7.16 -9.31 23.44
N PRO A 25 7.95 -8.32 22.98
CA PRO A 25 7.60 -6.93 23.20
C PRO A 25 6.16 -6.71 22.72
N GLU A 26 5.36 -6.05 23.55
CA GLU A 26 4.00 -5.66 23.15
C GLU A 26 4.09 -4.87 21.84
N ALA A 27 3.24 -5.21 20.88
CA ALA A 27 3.24 -4.56 19.58
C ALA A 27 3.05 -3.05 19.79
N LYS A 28 3.91 -2.22 19.15
CA LYS A 28 3.80 -0.76 19.20
C LYS A 28 2.42 -0.33 18.68
N GLU A 29 1.69 0.42 19.49
CA GLU A 29 0.43 1.06 19.11
C GLU A 29 0.72 2.48 18.58
N TYR A 30 0.16 2.83 17.43
CA TYR A 30 0.41 4.10 16.73
C TYR A 30 -0.67 5.15 16.98
N PHE A 31 -1.86 4.74 17.41
CA PHE A 31 -2.96 5.63 17.81
C PHE A 31 -3.37 5.37 19.27
N PRO A 32 -2.47 5.65 20.24
CA PRO A 32 -2.70 5.30 21.63
C PRO A 32 -3.96 5.95 22.19
N GLY A 33 -4.74 5.19 22.95
CA GLY A 33 -5.99 5.66 23.55
C GLY A 33 -7.18 5.75 22.57
N GLN A 34 -6.97 5.49 21.28
CA GLN A 34 -8.06 5.40 20.30
C GLN A 34 -8.56 3.96 20.18
N ALA A 35 -9.75 3.69 20.72
CA ALA A 35 -10.47 2.43 20.48
C ALA A 35 -11.02 2.37 19.05
N ALA A 36 -11.57 1.22 18.66
CA ALA A 36 -12.29 1.11 17.39
C ALA A 36 -13.50 2.07 17.34
N ILE A 37 -13.74 2.67 16.17
CA ILE A 37 -14.82 3.61 15.93
C ILE A 37 -16.13 2.84 15.82
N GLU A 38 -17.07 3.16 16.70
CA GLU A 38 -18.36 2.48 16.80
C GLU A 38 -19.47 3.30 16.14
N TYR A 39 -20.54 2.64 15.72
CA TYR A 39 -21.79 3.29 15.34
C TYR A 39 -22.60 3.69 16.59
N LYS A 40 -22.97 4.97 16.70
CA LYS A 40 -23.75 5.52 17.83
C LYS A 40 -25.05 6.21 17.43
N GLY A 41 -25.46 6.11 16.15
CA GLY A 41 -26.70 6.70 15.64
C GLY A 41 -26.60 8.19 15.31
N SER A 42 -27.62 8.67 14.60
CA SER A 42 -27.66 10.02 14.00
C SER A 42 -27.61 11.16 15.03
N ASP A 43 -28.08 10.91 16.25
CA ASP A 43 -28.15 11.91 17.32
C ASP A 43 -26.85 12.00 18.14
N SER A 44 -25.86 11.15 17.84
CA SER A 44 -24.59 11.17 18.55
C SER A 44 -23.76 12.42 18.24
N ILE A 45 -23.34 13.10 19.29
CA ILE A 45 -22.41 14.24 19.21
C ILE A 45 -20.93 13.83 19.36
N ASP A 46 -20.65 12.56 19.63
CA ASP A 46 -19.28 12.07 19.82
C ASP A 46 -18.53 12.11 18.48
N PRO A 47 -17.50 12.97 18.29
CA PRO A 47 -16.80 13.08 17.01
C PRO A 47 -16.12 11.77 16.58
N MET A 48 -15.80 10.88 17.53
CA MET A 48 -15.11 9.61 17.30
C MET A 48 -16.07 8.41 17.22
N ALA A 49 -17.26 8.64 16.67
CA ALA A 49 -18.26 7.61 16.37
C ALA A 49 -18.89 7.82 15.00
N PHE A 50 -19.33 6.73 14.35
CA PHE A 50 -20.16 6.79 13.16
C PHE A 50 -21.60 7.16 13.52
N LYS A 51 -22.19 8.10 12.78
CA LYS A 51 -23.59 8.53 12.97
C LYS A 51 -24.56 7.85 12.00
N TYR A 52 -24.03 7.39 10.87
CA TYR A 52 -24.82 6.80 9.79
C TYR A 52 -24.24 5.47 9.30
N TYR A 53 -22.92 5.29 9.38
CA TYR A 53 -22.31 4.05 8.95
C TYR A 53 -22.44 2.99 10.04
N ASN A 54 -23.44 2.14 9.88
CA ASN A 54 -23.55 0.87 10.61
C ASN A 54 -23.20 -0.26 9.65
N ALA A 55 -22.00 -0.82 9.78
CA ALA A 55 -21.47 -1.83 8.86
C ALA A 55 -22.41 -3.04 8.63
N GLU A 56 -23.15 -3.43 9.67
CA GLU A 56 -24.02 -4.61 9.69
C GLU A 56 -25.49 -4.30 9.35
N GLU A 57 -25.87 -3.03 9.21
CA GLU A 57 -27.22 -2.64 8.81
C GLU A 57 -27.52 -3.12 7.38
N VAL A 58 -28.67 -3.78 7.21
CA VAL A 58 -29.11 -4.29 5.91
C VAL A 58 -29.94 -3.23 5.20
N VAL A 59 -29.41 -2.74 4.07
CA VAL A 59 -30.09 -1.79 3.18
C VAL A 59 -30.37 -2.48 1.86
N ALA A 60 -31.65 -2.54 1.46
CA ALA A 60 -32.09 -3.22 0.23
C ALA A 60 -31.51 -4.65 0.08
N GLY A 61 -31.51 -5.42 1.17
CA GLY A 61 -31.09 -6.83 1.19
C GLY A 61 -29.58 -7.09 1.23
N LYS A 62 -28.74 -6.05 1.39
CA LYS A 62 -27.28 -6.19 1.53
C LYS A 62 -26.75 -5.29 2.64
N LYS A 63 -25.74 -5.74 3.39
CA LYS A 63 -25.15 -4.96 4.48
C LYS A 63 -24.49 -3.68 3.94
N MET A 64 -24.49 -2.59 4.72
CA MET A 64 -23.87 -1.33 4.31
C MET A 64 -22.40 -1.50 3.92
N LYS A 65 -21.63 -2.31 4.66
CA LYS A 65 -20.21 -2.55 4.34
C LYS A 65 -20.01 -3.20 2.97
N ASP A 66 -20.93 -4.08 2.56
CA ASP A 66 -20.89 -4.76 1.25
C ASP A 66 -21.34 -3.84 0.10
N TRP A 67 -22.17 -2.82 0.39
CA TRP A 67 -22.51 -1.77 -0.57
C TRP A 67 -21.36 -0.78 -0.76
N LEU A 68 -20.84 -0.26 0.35
CA LEU A 68 -19.94 0.88 0.36
C LEU A 68 -18.50 0.47 0.07
N ARG A 69 -18.07 -0.69 0.59
CA ARG A 69 -16.73 -1.26 0.39
C ARG A 69 -15.64 -0.19 0.53
N PHE A 70 -15.71 0.60 1.60
CA PHE A 70 -14.76 1.69 1.85
C PHE A 70 -13.34 1.17 1.81
N ALA A 71 -12.43 2.00 1.28
CA ALA A 71 -11.01 1.70 1.22
C ALA A 71 -10.17 2.88 1.68
N VAL A 72 -9.13 2.61 2.46
CA VAL A 72 -8.13 3.62 2.84
C VAL A 72 -7.10 3.78 1.72
N CYS A 73 -6.91 5.01 1.23
CA CYS A 73 -5.90 5.30 0.22
C CYS A 73 -4.52 5.55 0.86
N TRP A 74 -3.50 4.80 0.43
CA TRP A 74 -2.20 4.84 1.09
C TRP A 74 -1.49 6.20 0.97
N TRP A 75 -1.52 6.79 -0.24
CA TRP A 75 -0.75 8.01 -0.55
C TRP A 75 -1.17 9.20 0.31
N HIS A 76 -2.46 9.48 0.46
CA HIS A 76 -2.90 10.63 1.27
C HIS A 76 -2.78 10.37 2.77
N THR A 77 -3.05 9.16 3.23
CA THR A 77 -3.06 8.86 4.67
C THR A 77 -1.64 8.77 5.25
N TRP A 78 -0.70 8.13 4.54
CA TRP A 78 0.62 7.81 5.11
C TRP A 78 1.81 8.53 4.48
N LYS A 79 1.71 8.93 3.21
CA LYS A 79 2.79 9.60 2.48
C LYS A 79 2.59 11.11 2.35
N GLY A 80 1.33 11.57 2.31
CA GLY A 80 1.02 12.99 2.34
C GLY A 80 1.54 13.64 3.61
N ASN A 81 2.28 14.73 3.46
CA ASN A 81 2.83 15.54 4.55
C ASN A 81 2.13 16.90 4.67
N GLY A 82 1.09 17.16 3.88
CA GLY A 82 0.38 18.45 3.87
C GLY A 82 1.13 19.56 3.13
N ALA A 83 2.12 19.21 2.30
CA ALA A 83 2.78 20.17 1.43
C ALA A 83 1.86 20.60 0.28
N ASP A 84 2.06 21.83 -0.19
CA ASP A 84 1.49 22.36 -1.42
C ASP A 84 2.56 23.11 -2.23
N ILE A 85 2.17 23.66 -3.39
CA ILE A 85 3.12 24.32 -4.30
C ILE A 85 3.73 25.62 -3.72
N PHE A 86 3.23 26.13 -2.61
CA PHE A 86 3.69 27.34 -1.91
C PHE A 86 4.32 27.05 -0.54
N GLY A 87 4.13 25.84 0.00
CA GLY A 87 4.74 25.34 1.23
C GLY A 87 5.19 23.89 1.07
N LEU A 88 6.44 23.69 0.64
CA LEU A 88 6.95 22.37 0.23
C LEU A 88 7.32 21.45 1.40
N ASP A 89 7.61 22.02 2.58
CA ASP A 89 8.06 21.26 3.75
C ASP A 89 6.93 20.40 4.36
N GLY A 90 5.67 20.78 4.09
CA GLY A 90 4.50 20.16 4.69
C GLY A 90 4.24 20.62 6.13
N SER A 91 3.14 20.16 6.69
CA SER A 91 2.61 20.59 7.99
C SER A 91 2.18 19.44 8.89
N TYR A 92 2.18 18.20 8.41
CA TYR A 92 1.67 17.07 9.17
C TYR A 92 2.73 16.49 10.11
N GLU A 93 2.43 16.52 11.40
CA GLU A 93 3.18 15.78 12.41
C GLU A 93 2.72 14.32 12.42
N ARG A 94 3.67 13.38 12.31
CA ARG A 94 3.41 11.94 12.31
C ARG A 94 4.25 11.25 13.39
N PRO A 95 3.66 10.40 14.26
CA PRO A 95 4.41 9.68 15.29
C PRO A 95 5.11 8.40 14.77
N TRP A 96 5.03 8.13 13.47
CA TRP A 96 5.73 7.07 12.75
C TRP A 96 6.69 7.67 11.73
N SER A 97 7.66 6.87 11.26
CA SER A 97 8.59 7.30 10.23
C SER A 97 7.87 7.70 8.95
N THR A 98 8.13 8.92 8.46
CA THR A 98 7.73 9.43 7.14
C THR A 98 8.85 9.29 6.11
N GLU A 99 10.02 8.81 6.53
CA GLU A 99 11.19 8.63 5.68
C GLU A 99 10.92 7.64 4.54
N ASN A 100 11.55 7.91 3.40
CA ASN A 100 11.43 7.06 2.22
C ASN A 100 12.46 5.91 2.25
N THR A 101 12.47 5.14 3.34
CA THR A 101 13.34 3.96 3.54
C THR A 101 12.51 2.68 3.64
N LEU A 102 13.17 1.53 3.52
CA LEU A 102 12.52 0.22 3.68
C LEU A 102 11.98 0.06 5.11
N GLU A 103 12.74 0.50 6.11
CA GLU A 103 12.34 0.44 7.52
C GLU A 103 11.09 1.30 7.77
N GLY A 104 11.05 2.53 7.25
CA GLY A 104 9.89 3.40 7.34
C GLY A 104 8.68 2.84 6.59
N ALA A 105 8.90 2.20 5.44
CA ALA A 105 7.86 1.49 4.70
C ALA A 105 7.26 0.33 5.50
N LEU A 106 8.11 -0.50 6.10
CA LEU A 106 7.67 -1.62 6.94
C LEU A 106 6.94 -1.14 8.19
N GLU A 107 7.37 -0.04 8.81
CA GLU A 107 6.66 0.57 9.94
C GLU A 107 5.26 1.03 9.53
N ARG A 108 5.14 1.74 8.40
CA ARG A 108 3.85 2.22 7.87
C ARG A 108 2.86 1.10 7.54
N VAL A 109 3.34 -0.12 7.25
CA VAL A 109 2.46 -1.29 7.15
C VAL A 109 1.78 -1.57 8.50
N ASP A 110 2.48 -1.53 9.62
CA ASP A 110 1.84 -1.76 10.92
C ASP A 110 0.84 -0.65 11.25
N VAL A 111 1.23 0.61 11.02
CA VAL A 111 0.37 1.79 11.20
C VAL A 111 -0.92 1.66 10.40
N HIS A 112 -0.81 1.28 9.12
CA HIS A 112 -1.95 1.22 8.21
C HIS A 112 -2.98 0.19 8.65
N PHE A 113 -2.53 -1.01 9.03
CA PHE A 113 -3.43 -2.08 9.43
C PHE A 113 -4.04 -1.85 10.82
N GLU A 114 -3.33 -1.20 11.75
CA GLU A 114 -3.94 -0.71 12.99
C GLU A 114 -5.06 0.30 12.69
N PHE A 115 -4.79 1.27 11.81
CA PHE A 115 -5.78 2.28 11.44
C PHE A 115 -7.02 1.68 10.79
N CYS A 116 -6.86 0.72 9.88
CA CYS A 116 -7.99 0.05 9.25
C CYS A 116 -8.84 -0.72 10.27
N GLN A 117 -8.22 -1.43 11.21
CA GLN A 117 -8.91 -2.12 12.30
C GLN A 117 -9.68 -1.14 13.20
N LYS A 118 -9.05 -0.02 13.58
CA LYS A 118 -9.70 1.01 14.39
C LYS A 118 -10.85 1.69 13.66
N LEU A 119 -10.73 1.96 12.36
CA LEU A 119 -11.79 2.58 11.58
C LEU A 119 -12.91 1.59 11.17
N GLY A 120 -12.67 0.29 11.27
CA GLY A 120 -13.61 -0.73 10.77
C GLY A 120 -13.69 -0.77 9.24
N VAL A 121 -12.59 -0.45 8.55
CA VAL A 121 -12.51 -0.44 7.08
C VAL A 121 -11.80 -1.69 6.58
N GLU A 122 -12.46 -2.41 5.68
CA GLU A 122 -12.03 -3.74 5.22
C GLU A 122 -11.14 -3.70 3.99
N TYR A 123 -10.95 -2.54 3.34
CA TYR A 123 -10.15 -2.42 2.13
C TYR A 123 -9.08 -1.32 2.18
N TYR A 124 -8.07 -1.44 1.33
CA TYR A 124 -7.10 -0.38 1.03
C TYR A 124 -6.69 -0.34 -0.43
N CYS A 125 -6.04 0.75 -0.83
CA CYS A 125 -5.51 0.99 -2.17
C CYS A 125 -4.10 1.58 -2.10
N PHE A 126 -3.22 1.27 -3.05
CA PHE A 126 -1.84 1.82 -3.05
C PHE A 126 -1.24 2.03 -4.44
N HIS A 127 -0.33 2.99 -4.58
CA HIS A 127 0.71 2.95 -5.61
C HIS A 127 1.93 2.20 -5.09
N ASP A 128 2.62 1.45 -5.96
CA ASP A 128 3.87 0.76 -5.65
C ASP A 128 4.91 1.64 -4.93
N ARG A 129 5.06 2.91 -5.33
CA ARG A 129 6.00 3.87 -4.71
C ARG A 129 5.47 4.53 -3.42
N ASP A 130 4.21 4.32 -3.06
CA ASP A 130 3.69 4.79 -1.76
C ASP A 130 4.05 3.81 -0.64
N VAL A 131 4.01 2.51 -0.96
CA VAL A 131 4.26 1.42 -0.01
C VAL A 131 5.75 1.12 0.12
N ALA A 132 6.55 1.29 -0.94
CA ALA A 132 7.96 0.95 -0.95
C ALA A 132 8.82 2.02 -1.64
N PRO A 133 10.03 2.31 -1.13
CA PRO A 133 10.95 3.20 -1.82
C PRO A 133 11.53 2.56 -3.08
N GLU A 134 12.06 3.40 -3.97
CA GLU A 134 12.77 2.96 -5.16
C GLU A 134 14.24 2.64 -4.83
N GLY A 135 14.79 1.61 -5.45
CA GLY A 135 16.21 1.25 -5.37
C GLY A 135 17.04 1.92 -6.46
N LYS A 136 18.32 1.55 -6.56
CA LYS A 136 19.24 2.08 -7.60
C LYS A 136 19.04 1.42 -8.97
N SER A 137 18.25 0.35 -9.02
CA SER A 137 17.91 -0.39 -10.23
C SER A 137 16.48 -0.94 -10.16
N VAL A 138 15.94 -1.38 -11.30
CA VAL A 138 14.64 -2.06 -11.35
C VAL A 138 14.65 -3.31 -10.47
N ALA A 139 15.71 -4.12 -10.53
CA ALA A 139 15.82 -5.34 -9.72
C ALA A 139 15.85 -5.05 -8.21
N GLU A 140 16.58 -4.01 -7.79
CA GLU A 140 16.61 -3.60 -6.39
C GLU A 140 15.25 -3.04 -5.93
N THR A 141 14.60 -2.25 -6.78
CA THR A 141 13.25 -1.71 -6.53
C THR A 141 12.24 -2.84 -6.33
N ASP A 142 12.26 -3.85 -7.19
CA ASP A 142 11.39 -5.01 -7.10
C ASP A 142 11.64 -5.81 -5.82
N ALA A 143 12.91 -5.99 -5.43
CA ALA A 143 13.30 -6.69 -4.21
C ALA A 143 12.89 -5.95 -2.93
N ILE A 144 12.94 -4.61 -2.93
CA ILE A 144 12.44 -3.79 -1.83
C ILE A 144 10.90 -3.92 -1.74
N LEU A 145 10.20 -3.79 -2.87
CA LEU A 145 8.75 -3.91 -2.93
C LEU A 145 8.29 -5.30 -2.45
N ASP A 146 8.99 -6.37 -2.82
CA ASP A 146 8.66 -7.74 -2.38
C ASP A 146 8.71 -7.91 -0.87
N GLN A 147 9.65 -7.25 -0.18
CA GLN A 147 9.77 -7.29 1.28
C GLN A 147 8.57 -6.61 1.94
N VAL A 148 8.18 -5.43 1.46
CA VAL A 148 7.01 -4.71 1.99
C VAL A 148 5.72 -5.51 1.73
N VAL A 149 5.56 -6.03 0.50
CA VAL A 149 4.40 -6.85 0.10
C VAL A 149 4.31 -8.14 0.93
N ALA A 150 5.43 -8.76 1.29
CA ALA A 150 5.43 -9.92 2.18
C ALA A 150 4.83 -9.59 3.56
N LYS A 151 5.19 -8.43 4.12
CA LYS A 151 4.62 -7.94 5.38
C LYS A 151 3.14 -7.59 5.25
N MET A 152 2.75 -6.91 4.17
CA MET A 152 1.35 -6.59 3.89
C MET A 152 0.50 -7.87 3.80
N ALA A 153 0.97 -8.91 3.09
CA ALA A 153 0.29 -10.19 2.99
C ALA A 153 0.13 -10.89 4.35
N ALA A 154 1.11 -10.78 5.24
CA ALA A 154 1.00 -11.29 6.61
C ALA A 154 -0.09 -10.51 7.39
N LYS A 155 -0.08 -9.18 7.30
CA LYS A 155 -1.09 -8.33 7.94
C LYS A 155 -2.51 -8.51 7.41
N GLN A 156 -2.69 -8.75 6.11
CA GLN A 156 -4.01 -9.12 5.56
C GLN A 156 -4.55 -10.40 6.20
N LYS A 157 -3.69 -11.42 6.41
CA LYS A 157 -4.10 -12.67 7.06
C LYS A 157 -4.49 -12.47 8.52
N GLU A 158 -3.73 -11.64 9.24
CA GLU A 158 -3.95 -11.30 10.65
C GLU A 158 -5.26 -10.50 10.85
N THR A 159 -5.49 -9.50 10.01
CA THR A 159 -6.55 -8.48 10.23
C THR A 159 -7.81 -8.67 9.39
N LYS A 160 -7.74 -9.50 8.34
CA LYS A 160 -8.79 -9.66 7.30
C LYS A 160 -9.03 -8.43 6.44
N VAL A 161 -8.21 -7.39 6.55
CA VAL A 161 -8.22 -6.26 5.62
C VAL A 161 -7.69 -6.74 4.26
N GLU A 162 -8.37 -6.38 3.17
CA GLU A 162 -8.12 -6.85 1.81
C GLU A 162 -7.65 -5.71 0.90
N LEU A 163 -7.02 -6.07 -0.21
CA LEU A 163 -6.62 -5.10 -1.23
C LEU A 163 -7.80 -4.86 -2.18
N LEU A 164 -8.31 -3.62 -2.26
CA LEU A 164 -9.27 -3.28 -3.31
C LEU A 164 -8.53 -3.19 -4.64
N TRP A 165 -7.47 -2.37 -4.72
CA TRP A 165 -6.66 -2.28 -5.92
C TRP A 165 -5.23 -1.80 -5.67
N GLY A 166 -4.32 -2.25 -6.53
CA GLY A 166 -2.99 -1.68 -6.69
C GLY A 166 -2.87 -0.88 -7.98
N THR A 167 -1.89 0.00 -8.03
CA THR A 167 -1.54 0.82 -9.21
C THR A 167 -0.04 1.19 -9.18
N CYS A 168 0.45 1.82 -10.25
CA CYS A 168 1.82 2.33 -10.31
C CYS A 168 1.86 3.85 -10.21
N ASN A 169 2.80 4.38 -9.44
CA ASN A 169 3.15 5.79 -9.51
C ASN A 169 4.08 6.01 -10.71
N LEU A 170 3.48 6.31 -11.86
CA LEU A 170 4.19 6.62 -13.11
C LEU A 170 4.21 8.12 -13.41
N PHE A 171 4.20 8.96 -12.38
CA PHE A 171 4.00 10.41 -12.56
C PHE A 171 4.86 11.29 -11.65
N SER A 172 5.34 10.77 -10.51
CA SER A 172 6.16 11.55 -9.57
C SER A 172 7.64 11.61 -9.96
N HIS A 173 8.24 10.50 -10.40
CA HIS A 173 9.67 10.48 -10.71
C HIS A 173 9.98 11.35 -11.94
N PRO A 174 11.08 12.15 -11.95
CA PRO A 174 11.42 13.04 -13.07
C PRO A 174 11.47 12.38 -14.45
N ARG A 175 11.83 11.10 -14.52
CA ARG A 175 11.82 10.29 -15.76
C ARG A 175 10.47 10.35 -16.51
N TYR A 176 9.36 10.53 -15.81
CA TYR A 176 8.02 10.54 -16.39
C TYR A 176 7.53 11.95 -16.75
N MET A 177 8.37 12.99 -16.68
CA MET A 177 7.93 14.37 -16.92
C MET A 177 7.25 14.59 -18.28
N ASN A 178 7.59 13.76 -19.28
CA ASN A 178 7.04 13.80 -20.64
C ASN A 178 6.10 12.62 -20.95
N GLY A 179 5.53 11.97 -19.93
CA GLY A 179 4.66 10.81 -20.08
C GLY A 179 5.26 9.51 -19.54
N ALA A 180 4.42 8.49 -19.42
CA ALA A 180 4.84 7.15 -19.02
C ALA A 180 4.57 6.16 -20.15
N CYS A 181 3.30 5.85 -20.40
CA CYS A 181 2.87 5.03 -21.52
C CYS A 181 2.95 5.80 -22.85
N THR A 182 2.84 7.12 -22.78
CA THR A 182 2.84 8.01 -23.94
C THR A 182 4.18 8.74 -24.14
N ASN A 183 5.22 8.37 -23.38
CA ASN A 183 6.49 9.08 -23.45
C ASN A 183 7.11 9.01 -24.86
N PRO A 184 7.62 10.12 -25.41
CA PRO A 184 8.34 10.13 -26.68
C PRO A 184 9.63 9.29 -26.67
N ASP A 185 10.21 9.02 -25.50
CA ASP A 185 11.36 8.13 -25.32
C ASP A 185 10.91 6.68 -25.02
N PRO A 186 11.16 5.72 -25.93
CA PRO A 186 10.80 4.32 -25.72
C PRO A 186 11.45 3.69 -24.47
N ALA A 187 12.62 4.17 -24.03
CA ALA A 187 13.27 3.65 -22.83
C ALA A 187 12.44 3.93 -21.57
N VAL A 188 11.76 5.09 -21.51
CA VAL A 188 10.85 5.42 -20.41
C VAL A 188 9.60 4.55 -20.46
N VAL A 189 9.05 4.29 -21.65
CA VAL A 189 7.90 3.37 -21.83
C VAL A 189 8.25 1.97 -21.34
N CYS A 190 9.45 1.46 -21.67
CA CYS A 190 9.95 0.17 -21.18
C CYS A 190 10.08 0.14 -19.66
N HIS A 191 10.55 1.24 -19.04
CA HIS A 191 10.65 1.35 -17.60
C HIS A 191 9.27 1.36 -16.92
N ALA A 192 8.30 2.08 -17.48
CA ALA A 192 6.91 2.07 -17.04
C ALA A 192 6.29 0.67 -17.16
N ALA A 193 6.55 -0.04 -18.27
CA ALA A 193 6.10 -1.42 -18.46
C ALA A 193 6.67 -2.38 -17.41
N ALA A 194 7.94 -2.22 -17.03
CA ALA A 194 8.56 -3.02 -15.97
C ALA A 194 7.89 -2.77 -14.61
N ALA A 195 7.63 -1.51 -14.25
CA ALA A 195 6.91 -1.16 -13.03
C ALA A 195 5.48 -1.73 -13.00
N VAL A 196 4.73 -1.58 -14.10
CA VAL A 196 3.36 -2.10 -14.23
C VAL A 196 3.32 -3.63 -14.15
N LYS A 197 4.26 -4.31 -14.81
CA LYS A 197 4.42 -5.77 -14.72
C LYS A 197 4.55 -6.20 -13.26
N LYS A 198 5.51 -5.61 -12.53
CA LYS A 198 5.74 -5.94 -11.12
C LYS A 198 4.54 -5.60 -10.25
N CYS A 199 3.95 -4.43 -10.44
CA CYS A 199 2.82 -3.99 -9.61
C CYS A 199 1.58 -4.87 -9.80
N LEU A 200 1.31 -5.33 -11.02
CA LEU A 200 0.23 -6.27 -11.29
C LEU A 200 0.46 -7.62 -10.60
N GLU A 201 1.70 -8.12 -10.58
CA GLU A 201 2.07 -9.36 -9.88
C GLU A 201 1.85 -9.24 -8.37
N VAL A 202 2.27 -8.13 -7.75
CA VAL A 202 2.08 -7.93 -6.31
C VAL A 202 0.61 -7.68 -5.97
N THR A 203 -0.14 -7.00 -6.84
CA THR A 203 -1.59 -6.83 -6.71
C THR A 203 -2.28 -8.19 -6.73
N LYS A 204 -1.91 -9.08 -7.66
CA LYS A 204 -2.39 -10.47 -7.67
C LYS A 204 -2.01 -11.21 -6.38
N LYS A 205 -0.75 -11.08 -5.92
CA LYS A 205 -0.24 -11.76 -4.71
C LYS A 205 -1.00 -11.34 -3.45
N LEU A 206 -1.42 -10.09 -3.36
CA LEU A 206 -2.20 -9.52 -2.26
C LEU A 206 -3.73 -9.69 -2.42
N GLY A 207 -4.17 -10.39 -3.48
CA GLY A 207 -5.58 -10.66 -3.72
C GLY A 207 -6.40 -9.44 -4.18
N GLY A 208 -5.78 -8.48 -4.86
CA GLY A 208 -6.44 -7.26 -5.33
C GLY A 208 -7.68 -7.53 -6.19
N ALA A 209 -8.80 -6.89 -5.87
CA ALA A 209 -10.04 -7.00 -6.65
C ALA A 209 -9.96 -6.25 -8.00
N ASN A 210 -9.12 -5.21 -8.09
CA ASN A 210 -8.92 -4.42 -9.30
C ASN A 210 -7.44 -4.02 -9.46
N PHE A 211 -7.11 -3.50 -10.64
CA PHE A 211 -5.84 -2.83 -10.92
C PHE A 211 -6.14 -1.55 -11.71
N VAL A 212 -5.64 -0.42 -11.22
CA VAL A 212 -5.97 0.91 -11.74
C VAL A 212 -4.85 1.40 -12.65
N MET A 213 -5.21 2.18 -13.66
CA MET A 213 -4.31 3.02 -14.45
C MET A 213 -4.84 4.45 -14.40
N TRP A 214 -4.16 5.31 -13.66
CA TRP A 214 -4.35 6.76 -13.72
C TRP A 214 -3.19 7.39 -14.51
N GLY A 215 -3.52 8.02 -15.64
CA GLY A 215 -2.56 8.57 -16.59
C GLY A 215 -2.00 9.92 -16.20
N GLY A 216 -1.49 10.09 -14.97
CA GLY A 216 -1.11 11.41 -14.45
C GLY A 216 -0.11 12.21 -15.31
N ARG A 217 0.74 11.54 -16.11
CA ARG A 217 1.61 12.18 -17.12
C ARG A 217 1.26 11.81 -18.56
N ASP A 218 0.31 10.90 -18.76
CA ASP A 218 -0.12 10.43 -20.07
C ASP A 218 -1.10 11.42 -20.69
N GLY A 219 -0.53 12.44 -21.31
CA GLY A 219 -1.19 13.63 -21.86
C GLY A 219 -0.13 14.58 -22.43
N TYR A 220 -0.48 15.84 -22.63
CA TYR A 220 0.47 16.85 -23.11
C TYR A 220 0.39 18.16 -22.33
N GLN A 221 1.51 18.89 -22.37
CA GLN A 221 1.59 20.28 -21.91
C GLN A 221 1.32 21.27 -23.06
N THR A 222 1.75 20.95 -24.28
CA THR A 222 1.51 21.76 -25.48
C THR A 222 1.38 20.88 -26.71
N LEU A 223 0.44 21.20 -27.60
CA LEU A 223 0.27 20.47 -28.86
C LEU A 223 1.45 20.68 -29.83
N LEU A 224 2.24 21.74 -29.66
CA LEU A 224 3.33 22.09 -30.58
C LEU A 224 4.44 21.04 -30.68
N ASN A 225 4.59 20.19 -29.66
CA ASN A 225 5.61 19.15 -29.60
C ASN A 225 5.01 17.76 -29.33
N THR A 226 3.71 17.58 -29.56
CA THR A 226 2.96 16.37 -29.23
C THR A 226 2.40 15.74 -30.49
N GLU A 227 2.83 14.52 -30.79
CA GLU A 227 2.24 13.69 -31.84
C GLU A 227 1.05 12.91 -31.27
N TYR A 228 -0.08 13.61 -31.06
CA TYR A 228 -1.27 13.10 -30.34
C TYR A 228 -1.73 11.71 -30.81
N ALA A 229 -1.77 11.50 -32.13
CA ALA A 229 -2.22 10.23 -32.71
C ALA A 229 -1.26 9.09 -32.36
N GLN A 230 0.06 9.35 -32.40
CA GLN A 230 1.09 8.36 -32.07
C GLN A 230 1.09 8.05 -30.57
N GLU A 231 0.98 9.07 -29.72
CA GLU A 231 0.93 8.87 -28.27
C GLU A 231 -0.29 8.06 -27.83
N ASN A 232 -1.49 8.34 -28.40
CA ASN A 232 -2.67 7.53 -28.12
C ASN A 232 -2.56 6.11 -28.67
N ALA A 233 -1.93 5.92 -29.82
CA ALA A 233 -1.65 4.58 -30.36
C ALA A 233 -0.72 3.79 -29.43
N ASN A 234 0.33 4.43 -28.91
CA ASN A 234 1.26 3.86 -27.93
C ASN A 234 0.52 3.50 -26.63
N TYR A 235 -0.34 4.40 -26.14
CA TYR A 235 -1.11 4.15 -24.93
C TYR A 235 -2.05 2.96 -25.08
N ALA A 236 -2.79 2.89 -26.20
CA ALA A 236 -3.64 1.75 -26.52
C ALA A 236 -2.84 0.44 -26.65
N HIS A 237 -1.63 0.49 -27.21
CA HIS A 237 -0.73 -0.67 -27.26
C HIS A 237 -0.31 -1.12 -25.86
N PHE A 238 0.09 -0.19 -25.00
CA PHE A 238 0.45 -0.46 -23.61
C PHE A 238 -0.70 -1.11 -22.82
N LEU A 239 -1.92 -0.57 -22.95
CA LEU A 239 -3.11 -1.13 -22.29
C LEU A 239 -3.46 -2.54 -22.80
N ARG A 240 -3.26 -2.81 -24.10
CA ARG A 240 -3.42 -4.17 -24.65
C ARG A 240 -2.37 -5.12 -24.09
N ALA A 241 -1.11 -4.69 -23.96
CA ALA A 241 -0.05 -5.49 -23.34
C ALA A 241 -0.34 -5.78 -21.86
N LEU A 242 -0.80 -4.79 -21.09
CA LEU A 242 -1.27 -4.99 -19.71
C LEU A 242 -2.41 -6.03 -19.64
N SER A 243 -3.41 -5.91 -20.52
CA SER A 243 -4.54 -6.85 -20.58
C SER A 243 -4.10 -8.27 -20.96
N ALA A 244 -3.12 -8.41 -21.87
CA ALA A 244 -2.53 -9.69 -22.23
C ALA A 244 -1.76 -10.29 -21.04
N TYR A 245 -0.89 -9.51 -20.38
CA TYR A 245 -0.10 -9.97 -19.25
C TYR A 245 -0.97 -10.36 -18.05
N LYS A 246 -2.04 -9.60 -17.78
CA LYS A 246 -3.08 -9.97 -16.82
C LYS A 246 -3.62 -11.38 -17.05
N LYS A 247 -3.91 -11.74 -18.30
CA LYS A 247 -4.40 -13.08 -18.67
C LYS A 247 -3.32 -14.13 -18.46
N GLU A 248 -2.09 -13.84 -18.89
CA GLU A 248 -0.93 -14.71 -18.76
C GLU A 248 -0.66 -15.11 -17.31
N ILE A 249 -0.62 -14.12 -16.40
CA ILE A 249 -0.42 -14.39 -14.98
C ILE A 249 -1.71 -14.85 -14.28
N GLY A 250 -2.85 -14.94 -14.96
CA GLY A 250 -4.11 -15.38 -14.38
C GLY A 250 -4.74 -14.41 -13.37
N PHE A 251 -4.45 -13.12 -13.44
CA PHE A 251 -5.09 -12.12 -12.58
C PHE A 251 -6.56 -11.89 -12.99
N LYS A 252 -7.48 -12.12 -12.05
CA LYS A 252 -8.93 -12.09 -12.29
C LYS A 252 -9.58 -10.75 -12.00
N GLY A 253 -8.91 -9.85 -11.26
CA GLY A 253 -9.47 -8.54 -10.92
C GLY A 253 -9.81 -7.67 -12.14
N GLN A 254 -10.62 -6.64 -11.97
CA GLN A 254 -10.99 -5.73 -13.07
C GLN A 254 -9.84 -4.76 -13.36
N LEU A 255 -9.56 -4.47 -14.64
CA LEU A 255 -8.71 -3.34 -15.02
C LEU A 255 -9.57 -2.07 -15.06
N LEU A 256 -9.08 -0.99 -14.46
CA LEU A 256 -9.78 0.28 -14.39
C LEU A 256 -8.91 1.39 -14.99
N LEU A 257 -9.53 2.25 -15.78
CA LEU A 257 -8.97 3.56 -16.13
C LEU A 257 -9.58 4.59 -15.19
N GLU A 258 -8.79 5.52 -14.68
CA GLU A 258 -9.25 6.62 -13.84
C GLU A 258 -9.21 7.93 -14.63
N PRO A 259 -10.36 8.41 -15.15
CA PRO A 259 -10.43 9.62 -15.96
C PRO A 259 -10.08 10.88 -15.16
N LYS A 260 -9.28 11.77 -15.74
CA LYS A 260 -9.08 13.12 -15.21
C LYS A 260 -8.77 14.07 -16.38
N PRO A 261 -9.46 15.21 -16.52
CA PRO A 261 -9.31 16.05 -17.72
C PRO A 261 -7.93 16.72 -17.85
N ARG A 262 -7.26 16.98 -16.72
CA ARG A 262 -6.01 17.74 -16.62
C ARG A 262 -5.41 17.64 -15.21
N GLU A 263 -4.26 18.29 -15.02
CA GLU A 263 -3.48 18.38 -13.78
C GLU A 263 -2.85 17.04 -13.36
N PRO A 264 -1.52 16.87 -13.53
CA PRO A 264 -0.53 17.91 -13.85
C PRO A 264 -0.39 18.26 -15.34
N MET A 265 -1.01 17.51 -16.25
CA MET A 265 -0.97 17.81 -17.69
C MET A 265 -1.91 18.95 -18.05
N ALA A 266 -1.60 19.72 -19.10
CA ALA A 266 -2.53 20.72 -19.63
C ALA A 266 -3.78 20.05 -20.21
N HIS A 267 -3.59 18.89 -20.84
CA HIS A 267 -4.64 17.96 -21.26
C HIS A 267 -4.17 16.53 -20.98
N GLN A 268 -4.97 15.77 -20.23
CA GLN A 268 -4.74 14.35 -20.00
C GLN A 268 -5.68 13.54 -20.91
N TYR A 269 -5.20 12.41 -21.45
CA TYR A 269 -5.91 11.69 -22.53
C TYR A 269 -7.21 10.98 -22.10
N ASN A 270 -7.27 10.54 -20.85
CA ASN A 270 -8.43 9.87 -20.24
C ASN A 270 -8.98 10.72 -19.11
#